data_AF-A0A0K9NAS0-F1
#
_entry.id   AF-A0A0K9NAS0-F1
#
_cell.length_a   1.000
_cell.length_b   1.000
_cell.length_c   1.000
_cell.angle_alpha   90.00
_cell.angle_beta   90.00
_cell.angle_gamma   90.00
#
_symmetry.space_group_name_H-M   'P 1'
#
loop_
_entity.id
_entity.type
_entity.pdbx_description
1 polymer ?
#
loop_
_entity_poly.entity_id
_entity_poly.type
_entity_poly.pdbx_seq_one_letter_code
_entity_poly.pdbx_strand_id
1 'polypeptide(L)'
;MTFPVGLSRIKGYAFSGCTSLAKLTFQSATPPTIGGAAFNGVATTGTIYYPAGYASDWLGVSGLPGGWTLASLITLEVTYNDGATMADAIQDALPAAGVGKEQVTGIKITGNATAVTGDNWKALYDLYKNDSGWTNLSALYLSGMTELTTIGDISSYSTNVPKLVEVKLPDSLTTIGAAAFVGCANLELDELPDSLTIIGDFAFSGCAGIRLAALPDGVESIGDSAFTGCTNLALTALPDRVESIGSSAFSGCTGIKLTALPDGVESIRDSAFSGCTGIRLTALPDGVESIGDAAFYGCTGITEMTFPEKLTSIGDIAFSGCTSLDKLTFQSATAPTIGISIFGGVATTGNIYYRAGYAPNWLGVSGLPGGWTHVLTYRLTVENGTDTTKASFYPEGGQAVIEADAAPGGKAFDKWETLGGGSFLNAASASTTFTMPAADTTVRATYRTTTPAPGPANASINPDKATFDRYPSGKNHRDIPVTLSPGSHTLNGIGCGNVTLQAGRDYTVSGSRYTFSKTYLATLGKGT
;
A
#
# COMPACT_ATOMS: atom_id res chain seq x y z
N MET A 1 46.50 -7.44 -1.69
CA MET A 1 45.59 -7.25 -2.85
C MET A 1 44.38 -8.15 -2.66
N THR A 2 43.17 -7.62 -2.84
CA THR A 2 41.93 -8.38 -2.78
C THR A 2 41.33 -8.44 -4.19
N PHE A 3 41.04 -9.64 -4.66
CA PHE A 3 40.43 -9.89 -5.96
C PHE A 3 38.91 -9.89 -5.84
N PRO A 4 38.18 -9.25 -6.78
CA PRO A 4 36.73 -9.15 -6.72
C PRO A 4 36.06 -10.51 -6.89
N VAL A 5 34.82 -10.61 -6.38
CA VAL A 5 33.92 -11.73 -6.66
C VAL A 5 33.66 -11.81 -8.18
N GLY A 6 33.63 -13.02 -8.73
CA GLY A 6 33.42 -13.28 -10.16
C GLY A 6 34.70 -13.25 -11.02
N LEU A 7 35.88 -13.07 -10.41
CA LEU A 7 37.15 -13.17 -11.14
C LEU A 7 37.33 -14.59 -11.70
N SER A 8 37.33 -14.72 -13.03
CA SER A 8 37.44 -16.02 -13.71
C SER A 8 38.87 -16.37 -14.16
N ARG A 9 39.74 -15.37 -14.34
CA ARG A 9 41.10 -15.58 -14.86
C ARG A 9 42.08 -14.48 -14.46
N ILE A 10 43.26 -14.89 -14.02
CA ILE A 10 44.47 -14.07 -13.93
C ILE A 10 45.39 -14.44 -15.08
N LYS A 11 45.77 -13.48 -15.92
CA LYS A 11 46.67 -13.74 -17.05
C LYS A 11 48.11 -13.99 -16.59
N GLY A 12 48.90 -14.65 -17.44
CA GLY A 12 50.31 -14.86 -17.16
C GLY A 12 51.06 -13.53 -17.02
N TYR A 13 52.06 -13.49 -16.15
CA TYR A 13 52.85 -12.31 -15.80
C TYR A 13 52.08 -11.09 -15.27
N ALA A 14 50.79 -11.22 -14.93
CA ALA A 14 49.94 -10.09 -14.52
C ALA A 14 50.49 -9.29 -13.33
N PHE A 15 51.18 -9.95 -12.39
CA PHE A 15 51.79 -9.36 -11.20
C PHE A 15 53.29 -9.66 -11.14
N SER A 16 53.92 -9.86 -12.29
CA SER A 16 55.35 -10.18 -12.36
C SER A 16 56.18 -9.00 -11.86
N GLY A 17 57.12 -9.25 -10.95
CA GLY A 17 58.01 -8.24 -10.37
C GLY A 17 57.38 -7.37 -9.28
N CYS A 18 56.16 -7.68 -8.82
CA CYS A 18 55.53 -6.99 -7.69
C CYS A 18 56.18 -7.43 -6.37
N THR A 19 57.40 -6.97 -6.11
CA THR A 19 58.24 -7.40 -4.97
C THR A 19 57.68 -7.05 -3.60
N SER A 20 56.80 -6.05 -3.50
CA SER A 20 56.11 -5.68 -2.25
C SER A 20 54.81 -6.44 -2.00
N LEU A 21 54.39 -7.31 -2.92
CA LEU A 21 53.17 -8.07 -2.77
C LEU A 21 53.39 -9.16 -1.71
N ALA A 22 52.70 -9.05 -0.57
CA ALA A 22 52.79 -10.00 0.55
C ALA A 22 51.44 -10.61 0.94
N LYS A 23 50.34 -10.18 0.31
CA LYS A 23 48.98 -10.67 0.61
C LYS A 23 48.12 -10.74 -0.65
N LEU A 24 47.46 -11.88 -0.85
CA LEU A 24 46.44 -12.11 -1.87
C LEU A 24 45.14 -12.58 -1.19
N THR A 25 44.01 -11.97 -1.50
CA THR A 25 42.69 -12.46 -1.08
C THR A 25 41.88 -12.80 -2.31
N PHE A 26 41.39 -14.03 -2.40
CA PHE A 26 40.40 -14.47 -3.37
C PHE A 26 39.03 -14.54 -2.66
N GLN A 27 37.99 -13.98 -3.28
CA GLN A 27 36.64 -13.94 -2.68
C GLN A 27 35.61 -14.75 -3.48
N SER A 28 35.96 -15.18 -4.69
CA SER A 28 35.05 -15.94 -5.56
C SER A 28 34.82 -17.34 -5.02
N ALA A 29 33.58 -17.83 -5.02
CA ALA A 29 33.28 -19.21 -4.61
C ALA A 29 34.00 -20.26 -5.47
N THR A 30 34.28 -19.92 -6.73
CA THR A 30 35.11 -20.73 -7.63
C THR A 30 36.49 -20.10 -7.83
N PRO A 31 37.57 -20.89 -7.80
CA PRO A 31 38.91 -20.38 -8.03
C PRO A 31 39.10 -19.87 -9.47
N PRO A 32 39.76 -18.71 -9.68
CA PRO A 32 40.14 -18.26 -11.01
C PRO A 32 41.21 -19.16 -11.63
N THR A 33 41.20 -19.23 -12.95
CA THR A 33 42.34 -19.81 -13.69
C THR A 33 43.57 -18.90 -13.56
N ILE A 34 44.71 -19.48 -13.19
CA ILE A 34 45.98 -18.73 -13.04
C ILE A 34 46.88 -19.00 -14.23
N GLY A 35 47.25 -17.94 -14.95
CA GLY A 35 48.20 -18.03 -16.05
C GLY A 35 49.63 -18.28 -15.55
N GLY A 36 50.44 -18.95 -16.39
CA GLY A 36 51.84 -19.22 -16.07
C GLY A 36 52.60 -17.96 -15.68
N ALA A 37 53.43 -18.05 -14.64
CA ALA A 37 54.23 -16.94 -14.11
C ALA A 37 53.41 -15.69 -13.71
N ALA A 38 52.11 -15.81 -13.43
CA ALA A 38 51.25 -14.70 -13.01
C ALA A 38 51.85 -13.89 -11.85
N PHE A 39 52.48 -14.56 -10.89
CA PHE A 39 53.12 -13.94 -9.72
C PHE A 39 54.64 -14.16 -9.71
N ASN A 40 55.31 -14.17 -10.87
CA ASN A 40 56.76 -14.35 -10.92
C ASN A 40 57.51 -13.15 -10.31
N GLY A 41 58.50 -13.37 -9.43
CA GLY A 41 59.26 -12.29 -8.82
C GLY A 41 58.49 -11.43 -7.80
N VAL A 42 57.42 -11.98 -7.21
CA VAL A 42 56.79 -11.41 -6.01
C VAL A 42 57.59 -11.76 -4.74
N ALA A 43 57.19 -11.24 -3.57
CA ALA A 43 57.85 -11.58 -2.32
C ALA A 43 57.90 -13.10 -2.08
N THR A 44 58.95 -13.58 -1.43
CA THR A 44 59.13 -15.02 -1.12
C THR A 44 58.25 -15.50 0.02
N THR A 45 57.74 -14.57 0.83
CA THR A 45 56.80 -14.83 1.92
C THR A 45 55.55 -13.97 1.74
N GLY A 46 54.44 -14.52 2.18
CA GLY A 46 53.14 -13.86 2.12
C GLY A 46 52.03 -14.84 2.45
N THR A 47 50.79 -14.37 2.40
CA THR A 47 49.61 -15.18 2.71
C THR A 47 48.57 -15.07 1.61
N ILE A 48 48.01 -16.22 1.22
CA ILE A 48 46.89 -16.36 0.31
C ILE A 48 45.65 -16.69 1.13
N TYR A 49 44.66 -15.79 1.09
CA TYR A 49 43.34 -15.98 1.66
C TYR A 49 42.38 -16.45 0.58
N TYR A 50 41.58 -17.49 0.86
CA TYR A 50 40.68 -18.11 -0.12
C TYR A 50 39.40 -18.64 0.57
N PRO A 51 38.24 -18.70 -0.09
CA PRO A 51 37.03 -19.29 0.49
C PRO A 51 37.21 -20.78 0.78
N ALA A 52 36.56 -21.27 1.84
CA ALA A 52 36.53 -22.69 2.12
C ALA A 52 35.92 -23.47 0.92
N GLY A 53 36.51 -24.62 0.59
CA GLY A 53 36.04 -25.47 -0.52
C GLY A 53 36.85 -25.39 -1.82
N TYR A 54 37.89 -24.56 -1.89
CA TYR A 54 38.85 -24.65 -3.00
C TYR A 54 39.54 -26.01 -3.03
N ALA A 55 39.62 -26.64 -4.20
CA ALA A 55 40.27 -27.94 -4.37
C ALA A 55 41.77 -27.87 -4.09
N SER A 56 42.33 -28.94 -3.48
CA SER A 56 43.77 -29.07 -3.21
C SER A 56 44.63 -28.85 -4.45
N ASP A 57 44.13 -29.32 -5.59
CA ASP A 57 44.85 -29.25 -6.87
C ASP A 57 45.01 -27.81 -7.35
N TRP A 58 44.05 -26.92 -7.03
CA TRP A 58 44.19 -25.50 -7.33
C TRP A 58 45.22 -24.82 -6.42
N LEU A 59 45.23 -25.15 -5.13
CA LEU A 59 46.21 -24.57 -4.21
C LEU A 59 47.66 -24.96 -4.57
N GLY A 60 47.83 -26.02 -5.39
CA GLY A 60 49.11 -26.45 -5.95
C GLY A 60 49.38 -26.05 -7.41
N VAL A 61 48.52 -25.28 -8.10
CA VAL A 61 48.74 -24.95 -9.53
C VAL A 61 49.98 -24.10 -9.76
N SER A 62 50.71 -24.41 -10.84
CA SER A 62 51.82 -23.61 -11.34
C SER A 62 51.35 -22.20 -11.69
N GLY A 63 51.84 -21.19 -10.98
CA GLY A 63 51.53 -19.79 -11.24
C GLY A 63 51.21 -18.99 -10.00
N LEU A 64 50.70 -19.63 -8.93
CA LEU A 64 50.61 -19.03 -7.60
C LEU A 64 52.01 -18.79 -6.99
N PRO A 65 52.17 -17.82 -6.08
CA PRO A 65 53.43 -17.60 -5.36
C PRO A 65 53.82 -18.85 -4.53
N GLY A 66 55.01 -19.40 -4.79
CA GLY A 66 55.55 -20.50 -3.99
C GLY A 66 56.02 -20.04 -2.61
N GLY A 67 55.86 -20.89 -1.60
CA GLY A 67 56.32 -20.62 -0.22
C GLY A 67 55.41 -19.72 0.61
N TRP A 68 54.28 -19.29 0.04
CA TRP A 68 53.28 -18.50 0.77
C TRP A 68 52.38 -19.39 1.63
N THR A 69 51.95 -18.85 2.77
CA THR A 69 50.99 -19.53 3.64
C THR A 69 49.58 -19.46 3.06
N LEU A 70 48.79 -20.51 3.30
CA LEU A 70 47.41 -20.62 2.83
C LEU A 70 46.47 -20.50 4.02
N ALA A 71 45.50 -19.59 3.97
CA ALA A 71 44.51 -19.38 5.01
C ALA A 71 43.09 -19.34 4.44
N SER A 72 42.17 -20.15 4.97
CA SER A 72 40.76 -20.07 4.57
C SER A 72 40.07 -18.84 5.15
N LEU A 73 39.22 -18.21 4.34
CA LEU A 73 38.26 -17.19 4.75
C LEU A 73 37.07 -17.85 5.45
N ILE A 74 36.55 -17.21 6.51
CA ILE A 74 35.49 -17.78 7.35
C ILE A 74 34.47 -16.73 7.83
N THR A 75 33.32 -17.21 8.27
CA THR A 75 32.39 -16.44 9.13
C THR A 75 32.71 -16.74 10.59
N LEU A 76 32.97 -15.71 11.39
CA LEU A 76 33.25 -15.83 12.81
C LEU A 76 31.93 -15.96 13.59
N GLU A 77 31.78 -17.03 14.35
CA GLU A 77 30.65 -17.23 15.27
C GLU A 77 30.95 -16.53 16.61
N VAL A 78 30.05 -15.66 17.05
CA VAL A 78 30.16 -14.88 18.29
C VAL A 78 28.91 -15.12 19.14
N THR A 79 29.09 -15.48 20.41
CA THR A 79 27.98 -15.56 21.37
C THR A 79 27.95 -14.26 22.18
N TYR A 80 26.83 -13.53 22.11
CA TYR A 80 26.60 -12.30 22.84
C TYR A 80 25.36 -12.42 23.74
N ASN A 81 25.58 -12.38 25.05
CA ASN A 81 24.55 -12.46 26.07
C ASN A 81 24.59 -11.21 26.95
N ASP A 82 23.48 -10.93 27.64
CA ASP A 82 23.37 -9.79 28.54
C ASP A 82 24.50 -9.78 29.60
N GLY A 83 25.10 -8.61 29.81
CA GLY A 83 26.19 -8.39 30.77
C GLY A 83 27.61 -8.53 30.21
N ALA A 84 27.78 -9.04 28.99
CA ALA A 84 29.05 -8.95 28.25
C ALA A 84 29.13 -7.64 27.44
N THR A 85 30.35 -7.19 27.10
CA THR A 85 30.51 -6.18 26.05
C THR A 85 30.65 -6.89 24.70
N MET A 86 30.08 -6.28 23.65
CA MET A 86 30.18 -6.82 22.29
C MET A 86 31.65 -6.89 21.83
N ALA A 87 32.44 -5.87 22.20
CA ALA A 87 33.87 -5.82 21.88
C ALA A 87 34.63 -7.02 22.45
N ASP A 88 34.40 -7.36 23.73
CA ASP A 88 35.05 -8.51 24.38
C ASP A 88 34.59 -9.83 23.75
N ALA A 89 33.28 -9.99 23.50
CA ALA A 89 32.75 -11.18 22.84
C ALA A 89 33.40 -11.44 21.47
N ILE A 90 33.64 -10.39 20.69
CA ILE A 90 34.34 -10.49 19.40
C ILE A 90 35.83 -10.81 19.60
N GLN A 91 36.51 -10.17 20.56
CA GLN A 91 37.93 -10.45 20.82
C GLN A 91 38.16 -11.88 21.30
N ASP A 92 37.27 -12.43 22.12
CA ASP A 92 37.35 -13.81 22.64
C ASP A 92 37.03 -14.86 21.57
N ALA A 93 36.18 -14.54 20.60
CA ALA A 93 35.83 -15.45 19.51
C ALA A 93 36.99 -15.75 18.55
N LEU A 94 37.88 -14.79 18.30
CA LEU A 94 39.04 -14.95 17.41
C LEU A 94 39.99 -16.09 17.83
N PRO A 95 40.54 -16.12 19.07
CA PRO A 95 41.40 -17.20 19.51
C PRO A 95 40.64 -18.52 19.67
N ALA A 96 39.36 -18.49 20.05
CA ALA A 96 38.53 -19.69 20.15
C ALA A 96 38.34 -20.38 18.79
N ALA A 97 38.22 -19.61 17.71
CA ALA A 97 38.17 -20.10 16.34
C ALA A 97 39.55 -20.38 15.72
N GLY A 98 40.64 -19.97 16.39
CA GLY A 98 42.01 -20.15 15.89
C GLY A 98 42.31 -19.32 14.63
N VAL A 99 41.72 -18.13 14.49
CA VAL A 99 41.81 -17.30 13.28
C VAL A 99 42.28 -15.87 13.56
N GLY A 100 42.89 -15.25 12.55
CA GLY A 100 43.17 -13.82 12.53
C GLY A 100 42.03 -12.99 11.93
N LYS A 101 42.03 -11.67 12.19
CA LYS A 101 41.02 -10.71 11.68
C LYS A 101 40.95 -10.69 10.15
N GLU A 102 42.08 -10.97 9.49
CA GLU A 102 42.18 -11.03 8.03
C GLU A 102 41.47 -12.24 7.43
N GLN A 103 41.18 -13.29 8.20
CA GLN A 103 40.44 -14.45 7.72
C GLN A 103 38.92 -14.23 7.78
N VAL A 104 38.45 -13.26 8.56
CA VAL A 104 37.02 -13.10 8.83
C VAL A 104 36.37 -12.27 7.71
N THR A 105 35.40 -12.86 7.04
CA THR A 105 34.58 -12.22 6.00
C THR A 105 33.19 -11.83 6.49
N GLY A 106 32.70 -12.48 7.53
CA GLY A 106 31.47 -12.11 8.20
C GLY A 106 31.48 -12.45 9.68
N ILE A 107 30.60 -11.81 10.44
CA ILE A 107 30.37 -12.09 11.85
C ILE A 107 28.93 -12.57 12.00
N LYS A 108 28.76 -13.75 12.59
CA LYS A 108 27.45 -14.27 12.97
C LYS A 108 27.31 -14.21 14.48
N ILE A 109 26.25 -13.53 14.93
CA ILE A 109 25.98 -13.35 16.35
C ILE A 109 24.81 -14.22 16.77
N THR A 110 24.98 -14.92 17.87
CA THR A 110 23.96 -15.70 18.56
C THR A 110 23.90 -15.29 20.03
N GLY A 111 22.83 -15.63 20.73
CA GLY A 111 22.69 -15.36 22.16
C GLY A 111 21.32 -14.77 22.51
N ASN A 112 21.15 -14.39 23.76
CA ASN A 112 19.86 -14.01 24.34
C ASN A 112 19.68 -12.50 24.56
N ALA A 113 20.63 -11.67 24.12
CA ALA A 113 20.51 -10.23 24.30
C ALA A 113 19.33 -9.68 23.50
N THR A 114 18.44 -8.93 24.16
CA THR A 114 17.24 -8.37 23.52
C THR A 114 17.50 -7.06 22.79
N ALA A 115 18.67 -6.45 23.00
CA ALA A 115 19.09 -5.21 22.38
C ALA A 115 20.61 -5.16 22.18
N VAL A 116 21.06 -4.59 21.06
CA VAL A 116 22.47 -4.26 20.81
C VAL A 116 22.55 -2.76 20.59
N THR A 117 22.94 -2.01 21.62
CA THR A 117 22.84 -0.54 21.63
C THR A 117 24.11 0.16 22.13
N GLY A 118 24.20 1.47 21.89
CA GLY A 118 25.30 2.32 22.38
C GLY A 118 26.67 1.79 21.95
N ASP A 119 27.60 1.69 22.90
CA ASP A 119 28.97 1.22 22.65
C ASP A 119 29.02 -0.21 22.07
N ASN A 120 28.01 -1.05 22.31
CA ASN A 120 27.97 -2.41 21.77
C ASN A 120 27.66 -2.42 20.27
N TRP A 121 26.68 -1.62 19.82
CA TRP A 121 26.42 -1.47 18.38
C TRP A 121 27.58 -0.77 17.69
N LYS A 122 28.10 0.29 18.32
CA LYS A 122 29.26 1.02 17.83
C LYS A 122 30.49 0.12 17.67
N ALA A 123 30.73 -0.80 18.61
CA ALA A 123 31.83 -1.75 18.54
C ALA A 123 31.75 -2.64 17.30
N LEU A 124 30.55 -3.10 16.92
CA LEU A 124 30.33 -3.81 15.65
C LEU A 124 30.53 -2.89 14.46
N TYR A 125 29.94 -1.69 14.51
CA TYR A 125 29.98 -0.70 13.45
C TYR A 125 31.41 -0.33 13.04
N ASP A 126 32.29 -0.11 14.02
CA ASP A 126 33.69 0.26 13.82
C ASP A 126 34.51 -0.83 13.10
N LEU A 127 34.10 -2.10 13.18
CA LEU A 127 34.81 -3.21 12.50
C LEU A 127 34.71 -3.10 10.99
N TYR A 128 33.67 -2.44 10.46
CA TYR A 128 33.40 -2.34 9.03
C TYR A 128 33.94 -1.03 8.42
N LYS A 129 34.69 -0.22 9.17
CA LYS A 129 35.37 0.97 8.64
C LYS A 129 36.56 0.60 7.76
N ASN A 130 36.91 1.46 6.82
CA ASN A 130 38.03 1.22 5.90
C ASN A 130 39.36 0.99 6.60
N ASP A 131 39.64 1.77 7.65
CA ASP A 131 40.86 1.77 8.46
C ASP A 131 40.88 0.70 9.56
N SER A 132 39.81 -0.09 9.71
CA SER A 132 39.78 -1.21 10.65
C SER A 132 40.80 -2.30 10.26
N GLY A 133 41.34 -3.03 11.24
CA GLY A 133 42.15 -4.23 11.00
C GLY A 133 41.38 -5.41 10.34
N TRP A 134 40.06 -5.32 10.23
CA TRP A 134 39.20 -6.32 9.57
C TRP A 134 39.18 -6.08 8.07
N THR A 135 40.22 -6.58 7.40
CA THR A 135 40.49 -6.25 5.99
C THR A 135 39.56 -6.92 4.98
N ASN A 136 38.94 -8.03 5.34
CA ASN A 136 38.06 -8.82 4.47
C ASN A 136 36.60 -8.90 4.97
N LEU A 137 36.29 -8.26 6.09
CA LEU A 137 34.98 -8.30 6.75
C LEU A 137 33.96 -7.48 5.94
N SER A 138 32.80 -8.07 5.67
CA SER A 138 31.73 -7.45 4.87
C SER A 138 30.31 -7.92 5.20
N ALA A 139 30.13 -9.00 5.95
CA ALA A 139 28.80 -9.54 6.28
C ALA A 139 28.53 -9.57 7.79
N LEU A 140 27.32 -9.19 8.20
CA LEU A 140 26.85 -9.26 9.58
C LEU A 140 25.54 -10.06 9.67
N TYR A 141 25.56 -11.17 10.40
CA TYR A 141 24.40 -12.05 10.56
C TYR A 141 23.89 -11.96 12.00
N LEU A 142 22.78 -11.24 12.19
CA LEU A 142 22.07 -11.10 13.46
C LEU A 142 20.87 -12.05 13.56
N SER A 143 20.54 -12.78 12.49
CA SER A 143 19.41 -13.73 12.46
C SER A 143 19.49 -14.86 13.49
N GLY A 144 20.68 -15.11 14.07
CA GLY A 144 20.87 -16.04 15.19
C GLY A 144 20.48 -15.49 16.57
N MET A 145 20.17 -14.19 16.69
CA MET A 145 19.71 -13.55 17.92
C MET A 145 18.18 -13.48 17.93
N THR A 146 17.52 -14.59 18.21
CA THR A 146 16.04 -14.74 18.06
C THR A 146 15.21 -13.91 19.03
N GLU A 147 15.84 -13.30 20.04
CA GLU A 147 15.21 -12.42 21.03
C GLU A 147 15.58 -10.94 20.80
N LEU A 148 16.39 -10.63 19.79
CA LEU A 148 16.84 -9.27 19.50
C LEU A 148 15.69 -8.45 18.92
N THR A 149 15.25 -7.44 19.67
CA THR A 149 14.17 -6.54 19.28
C THR A 149 14.68 -5.16 18.86
N THR A 150 15.88 -4.78 19.29
CA THR A 150 16.40 -3.42 19.10
C THR A 150 17.85 -3.40 18.64
N ILE A 151 18.10 -2.75 17.50
CA ILE A 151 19.42 -2.25 17.10
C ILE A 151 19.50 -0.78 17.50
N GLY A 152 20.56 -0.39 18.20
CA GLY A 152 20.60 0.90 18.89
C GLY A 152 21.08 2.10 18.06
N ASP A 153 20.89 3.25 18.69
CA ASP A 153 21.26 4.58 18.19
C ASP A 153 22.79 4.81 18.23
N ILE A 154 23.35 5.31 17.12
CA ILE A 154 24.74 5.78 17.01
C ILE A 154 24.85 7.21 16.43
N SER A 155 23.79 8.01 16.49
CA SER A 155 23.71 9.39 16.00
C SER A 155 24.76 10.33 16.60
N SER A 156 25.24 10.05 17.82
CA SER A 156 26.36 10.78 18.45
C SER A 156 27.72 10.49 17.79
N TYR A 157 27.78 9.55 16.83
CA TYR A 157 29.00 9.11 16.16
C TYR A 157 28.86 9.24 14.63
N SER A 158 29.33 10.35 14.06
CA SER A 158 29.40 10.51 12.60
C SER A 158 30.44 9.56 12.00
N THR A 159 29.99 8.51 11.31
CA THR A 159 30.88 7.47 10.77
C THR A 159 30.36 6.91 9.45
N ASN A 160 31.24 6.75 8.46
CA ASN A 160 30.93 6.15 7.16
C ASN A 160 31.52 4.73 7.13
N VAL A 161 30.70 3.72 6.81
CA VAL A 161 31.04 2.30 6.95
C VAL A 161 30.80 1.56 5.62
N PRO A 162 31.69 1.75 4.64
CA PRO A 162 31.48 1.23 3.30
C PRO A 162 31.80 -0.27 3.16
N LYS A 163 32.38 -0.94 4.15
CA LYS A 163 32.68 -2.38 4.01
C LYS A 163 31.47 -3.29 4.26
N LEU A 164 30.46 -2.83 4.99
CA LEU A 164 29.28 -3.64 5.24
C LEU A 164 28.48 -3.76 3.93
N VAL A 165 28.40 -4.99 3.42
CA VAL A 165 27.71 -5.34 2.17
C VAL A 165 26.47 -6.17 2.46
N GLU A 166 26.52 -7.09 3.40
CA GLU A 166 25.40 -7.98 3.70
C GLU A 166 25.01 -7.87 5.17
N VAL A 167 23.71 -7.74 5.44
CA VAL A 167 23.16 -7.89 6.79
C VAL A 167 22.01 -8.90 6.76
N LYS A 168 21.93 -9.78 7.74
CA LYS A 168 20.73 -10.60 7.99
C LYS A 168 20.17 -10.24 9.35
N LEU A 169 19.03 -9.56 9.33
CA LEU A 169 18.31 -9.12 10.53
C LEU A 169 17.47 -10.27 11.09
N PRO A 170 17.21 -10.32 12.41
CA PRO A 170 16.34 -11.32 13.00
C PRO A 170 14.86 -10.97 12.84
N ASP A 171 14.00 -11.99 12.72
CA ASP A 171 12.55 -11.84 12.55
C ASP A 171 11.88 -11.15 13.75
N SER A 172 12.54 -11.12 14.91
CA SER A 172 12.06 -10.48 16.16
C SER A 172 12.31 -8.97 16.22
N LEU A 173 13.00 -8.39 15.23
CA LEU A 173 13.47 -7.01 15.27
C LEU A 173 12.32 -6.01 15.09
N THR A 174 11.96 -5.28 16.15
CA THR A 174 10.91 -4.26 16.13
C THR A 174 11.45 -2.85 15.88
N THR A 175 12.72 -2.59 16.21
CA THR A 175 13.30 -1.25 16.21
C THR A 175 14.68 -1.20 15.57
N ILE A 176 14.85 -0.31 14.60
CA ILE A 176 16.15 0.13 14.09
C ILE A 176 16.36 1.58 14.56
N GLY A 177 17.30 1.76 15.48
CA GLY A 177 17.60 3.04 16.12
C GLY A 177 18.26 4.05 15.17
N ALA A 178 18.40 5.29 15.67
CA ALA A 178 18.91 6.38 14.87
C ALA A 178 20.36 6.12 14.39
N ALA A 179 20.62 6.41 13.13
CA ALA A 179 21.89 6.24 12.46
C ALA A 179 22.45 4.80 12.45
N ALA A 180 21.66 3.77 12.79
CA ALA A 180 22.13 2.38 12.98
C ALA A 180 22.98 1.84 11.81
N PHE A 181 22.65 2.20 10.57
CA PHE A 181 23.39 1.82 9.35
C PHE A 181 23.87 3.05 8.55
N VAL A 182 24.10 4.20 9.19
CA VAL A 182 24.41 5.47 8.50
C VAL A 182 25.66 5.40 7.61
N GLY A 183 25.49 5.56 6.30
CA GLY A 183 26.60 5.57 5.35
C GLY A 183 27.11 4.18 5.01
N CYS A 184 26.35 3.11 5.26
CA CYS A 184 26.62 1.80 4.71
C CYS A 184 26.33 1.77 3.20
N ALA A 185 27.13 2.50 2.41
CA ALA A 185 26.87 2.78 0.99
C ALA A 185 26.80 1.53 0.10
N ASN A 186 27.47 0.44 0.49
CA ASN A 186 27.50 -0.83 -0.22
C ASN A 186 26.55 -1.88 0.38
N LEU A 187 25.74 -1.54 1.39
CA LEU A 187 24.81 -2.47 2.02
C LEU A 187 23.72 -2.86 1.02
N GLU A 188 23.72 -4.14 0.64
CA GLU A 188 22.69 -4.80 -0.13
C GLU A 188 21.66 -5.39 0.84
N LEU A 189 20.51 -4.74 0.92
CA LEU A 189 19.37 -5.18 1.72
C LEU A 189 18.11 -5.11 0.86
N ASP A 190 17.45 -6.25 0.71
CA ASP A 190 16.26 -6.47 -0.12
C ASP A 190 14.98 -6.63 0.69
N GLU A 191 15.08 -7.05 1.95
CA GLU A 191 13.94 -7.25 2.85
C GLU A 191 14.23 -6.73 4.27
N LEU A 192 13.19 -6.24 4.94
CA LEU A 192 13.18 -5.89 6.37
C LEU A 192 12.27 -6.87 7.12
N PRO A 193 12.52 -7.15 8.41
CA PRO A 193 11.67 -8.03 9.21
C PRO A 193 10.23 -7.53 9.32
N ASP A 194 9.26 -8.44 9.20
CA ASP A 194 7.81 -8.12 9.28
C ASP A 194 7.40 -7.51 10.63
N SER A 195 8.15 -7.78 11.70
CA SER A 195 7.89 -7.26 13.05
C SER A 195 8.35 -5.82 13.27
N LEU A 196 9.02 -5.20 12.28
CA LEU A 196 9.58 -3.87 12.40
C LEU A 196 8.47 -2.81 12.47
N THR A 197 8.51 -1.99 13.52
CA THR A 197 7.56 -0.88 13.74
C THR A 197 8.21 0.49 13.67
N ILE A 198 9.51 0.59 13.99
CA ILE A 198 10.23 1.87 14.09
C ILE A 198 11.50 1.86 13.24
N ILE A 199 11.62 2.87 12.37
CA ILE A 199 12.84 3.21 11.64
C ILE A 199 13.30 4.61 12.10
N GLY A 200 14.36 4.66 12.89
CA GLY A 200 14.84 5.88 13.51
C GLY A 200 15.52 6.87 12.55
N ASP A 201 15.81 8.06 13.06
CA ASP A 201 16.44 9.15 12.31
C ASP A 201 17.77 8.68 11.70
N PHE A 202 18.04 9.00 10.44
CA PHE A 202 19.26 8.62 9.72
C PHE A 202 19.54 7.11 9.66
N ALA A 203 18.61 6.22 10.05
CA ALA A 203 18.83 4.78 10.21
C ALA A 203 19.57 4.14 9.02
N PHE A 204 19.21 4.51 7.80
CA PHE A 204 19.83 4.05 6.54
C PHE A 204 20.33 5.22 5.67
N SER A 205 20.55 6.40 6.24
CA SER A 205 21.02 7.56 5.48
C SER A 205 22.34 7.23 4.77
N GLY A 206 22.43 7.48 3.47
CA GLY A 206 23.60 7.20 2.63
C GLY A 206 23.76 5.74 2.19
N CYS A 207 22.79 4.86 2.46
CA CYS A 207 22.84 3.45 2.05
C CYS A 207 22.40 3.25 0.59
N ALA A 208 23.23 3.70 -0.35
CA ALA A 208 22.91 3.64 -1.78
C ALA A 208 22.70 2.21 -2.33
N GLY A 209 23.23 1.18 -1.67
CA GLY A 209 23.09 -0.23 -2.07
C GLY A 209 21.74 -0.88 -1.75
N ILE A 210 20.90 -0.26 -0.91
CA ILE A 210 19.62 -0.83 -0.46
C ILE A 210 18.60 -0.89 -1.60
N ARG A 211 17.89 -2.02 -1.71
CA ARG A 211 16.96 -2.36 -2.81
C ARG A 211 15.59 -2.80 -2.30
N LEU A 212 15.14 -2.25 -1.17
CA LEU A 212 13.81 -2.57 -0.64
C LEU A 212 12.72 -2.21 -1.67
N ALA A 213 11.85 -3.17 -1.96
CA ALA A 213 10.67 -2.97 -2.80
C ALA A 213 9.43 -2.59 -1.98
N ALA A 214 9.43 -2.91 -0.68
CA ALA A 214 8.39 -2.57 0.27
C ALA A 214 9.00 -2.30 1.67
N LEU A 215 8.27 -1.57 2.50
CA LEU A 215 8.50 -1.51 3.94
C LEU A 215 7.49 -2.45 4.63
N PRO A 216 7.81 -3.00 5.82
CA PRO A 216 6.87 -3.84 6.56
C PRO A 216 5.57 -3.11 6.92
N ASP A 217 4.43 -3.82 6.86
CA ASP A 217 3.09 -3.26 7.14
C ASP A 217 2.95 -2.71 8.57
N GLY A 218 3.79 -3.20 9.50
CA GLY A 218 3.83 -2.79 10.89
C GLY A 218 4.54 -1.46 11.16
N VAL A 219 5.21 -0.86 10.16
CA VAL A 219 5.95 0.39 10.35
C VAL A 219 4.98 1.55 10.59
N GLU A 220 5.13 2.18 11.75
CA GLU A 220 4.30 3.30 12.22
C GLU A 220 5.03 4.65 12.08
N SER A 221 6.37 4.64 12.15
CA SER A 221 7.20 5.86 12.15
C SER A 221 8.46 5.72 11.31
N ILE A 222 8.71 6.73 10.47
CA ILE A 222 9.90 6.89 9.64
C ILE A 222 10.57 8.20 10.05
N GLY A 223 11.73 8.08 10.70
CA GLY A 223 12.48 9.20 11.26
C GLY A 223 13.08 10.15 10.23
N ASP A 224 13.62 11.26 10.74
CA ASP A 224 14.26 12.30 9.95
C ASP A 224 15.46 11.72 9.18
N SER A 225 15.53 11.96 7.88
CA SER A 225 16.59 11.47 6.99
C SER A 225 16.79 9.94 7.00
N ALA A 226 15.81 9.15 7.43
CA ALA A 226 15.92 7.70 7.60
C ALA A 226 16.50 6.98 6.37
N PHE A 227 16.11 7.38 5.16
CA PHE A 227 16.56 6.81 3.89
C PHE A 227 17.26 7.82 2.97
N THR A 228 17.69 8.98 3.46
CA THR A 228 18.35 10.01 2.61
C THR A 228 19.45 9.39 1.74
N GLY A 229 19.43 9.61 0.43
CA GLY A 229 20.45 9.12 -0.50
C GLY A 229 20.39 7.63 -0.84
N CYS A 230 19.35 6.91 -0.42
CA CYS A 230 19.11 5.52 -0.83
C CYS A 230 18.61 5.44 -2.28
N THR A 231 19.49 5.71 -3.24
CA THR A 231 19.12 5.87 -4.67
C THR A 231 18.52 4.63 -5.33
N ASN A 232 18.83 3.42 -4.84
CA ASN A 232 18.28 2.16 -5.35
C ASN A 232 16.99 1.69 -4.63
N LEU A 233 16.49 2.47 -3.66
CA LEU A 233 15.25 2.20 -2.96
C LEU A 233 14.06 2.25 -3.94
N ALA A 234 13.26 1.19 -4.02
CA ALA A 234 12.30 0.98 -5.10
C ALA A 234 10.84 0.86 -4.60
N LEU A 235 10.50 1.60 -3.54
CA LEU A 235 9.16 1.57 -2.94
C LEU A 235 8.09 2.05 -3.92
N THR A 236 7.00 1.29 -4.02
CA THR A 236 5.80 1.66 -4.79
C THR A 236 4.64 2.12 -3.91
N ALA A 237 4.69 1.81 -2.61
CA ALA A 237 3.76 2.26 -1.60
C ALA A 237 4.50 2.47 -0.27
N LEU A 238 3.91 3.27 0.63
CA LEU A 238 4.27 3.32 2.04
C LEU A 238 3.22 2.55 2.86
N PRO A 239 3.58 1.98 4.03
CA PRO A 239 2.63 1.27 4.88
C PRO A 239 1.47 2.15 5.35
N ASP A 240 0.27 1.58 5.45
CA ASP A 240 -0.96 2.31 5.80
C ASP A 240 -0.93 2.95 7.20
N ARG A 241 -0.10 2.41 8.10
CA ARG A 241 0.05 2.87 9.49
C ARG A 241 1.03 4.02 9.67
N VAL A 242 1.70 4.47 8.61
CA VAL A 242 2.62 5.60 8.71
C VAL A 242 1.84 6.89 8.95
N GLU A 243 1.95 7.42 10.17
CA GLU A 243 1.30 8.67 10.57
C GLU A 243 2.16 9.90 10.24
N SER A 244 3.49 9.73 10.21
CA SER A 244 4.43 10.82 9.96
C SER A 244 5.62 10.41 9.11
N ILE A 245 6.03 11.33 8.23
CA ILE A 245 7.23 11.20 7.39
C ILE A 245 8.22 12.28 7.85
N GLY A 246 9.37 11.84 8.37
CA GLY A 246 10.43 12.70 8.87
C GLY A 246 10.98 13.70 7.85
N SER A 247 11.61 14.76 8.34
CA SER A 247 12.32 15.74 7.52
C SER A 247 13.41 15.04 6.71
N SER A 248 13.45 15.26 5.40
CA SER A 248 14.36 14.59 4.46
C SER A 248 14.28 13.07 4.45
N ALA A 249 13.25 12.42 5.02
CA ALA A 249 13.18 10.96 5.19
C ALA A 249 13.56 10.16 3.93
N PHE A 250 13.14 10.61 2.74
CA PHE A 250 13.43 9.99 1.45
C PHE A 250 14.23 10.90 0.51
N SER A 251 14.88 11.95 1.00
CA SER A 251 15.60 12.91 0.16
C SER A 251 16.66 12.21 -0.71
N GLY A 252 16.65 12.43 -2.03
CA GLY A 252 17.56 11.82 -3.00
C GLY A 252 17.23 10.37 -3.38
N CYS A 253 16.10 9.81 -2.95
CA CYS A 253 15.68 8.45 -3.32
C CYS A 253 15.04 8.42 -4.72
N THR A 254 15.88 8.44 -5.76
CA THR A 254 15.43 8.52 -7.16
C THR A 254 14.70 7.26 -7.67
N GLY A 255 14.87 6.11 -7.02
CA GLY A 255 14.23 4.84 -7.38
C GLY A 255 12.77 4.70 -6.92
N ILE A 256 12.29 5.54 -5.99
CA ILE A 256 10.94 5.46 -5.41
C ILE A 256 9.89 5.83 -6.45
N LYS A 257 8.79 5.07 -6.52
CA LYS A 257 7.69 5.23 -7.48
C LYS A 257 6.31 5.31 -6.81
N LEU A 258 6.19 6.10 -5.76
CA LEU A 258 4.90 6.30 -5.09
C LEU A 258 3.88 6.97 -6.02
N THR A 259 2.67 6.41 -6.04
CA THR A 259 1.49 6.97 -6.71
C THR A 259 0.43 7.48 -5.74
N ALA A 260 0.54 7.13 -4.46
CA ALA A 260 -0.28 7.64 -3.36
C ALA A 260 0.57 7.70 -2.06
N LEU A 261 0.13 8.50 -1.10
CA LEU A 261 0.61 8.47 0.29
C LEU A 261 -0.47 7.83 1.18
N PRO A 262 -0.12 7.28 2.35
CA PRO A 262 -1.08 6.72 3.30
C PRO A 262 -2.12 7.75 3.77
N ASP A 263 -3.37 7.30 3.97
CA ASP A 263 -4.49 8.18 4.37
C ASP A 263 -4.27 8.86 5.73
N GLY A 264 -3.46 8.24 6.61
CA GLY A 264 -3.13 8.74 7.95
C GLY A 264 -2.08 9.86 8.00
N VAL A 265 -1.48 10.25 6.87
CA VAL A 265 -0.45 11.29 6.85
C VAL A 265 -1.07 12.67 7.09
N GLU A 266 -0.70 13.32 8.19
CA GLU A 266 -1.16 14.68 8.54
C GLU A 266 -0.19 15.79 8.11
N SER A 267 1.11 15.49 8.04
CA SER A 267 2.15 16.46 7.68
C SER A 267 3.24 15.83 6.82
N ILE A 268 3.72 16.61 5.84
CA ILE A 268 4.86 16.25 5.00
C ILE A 268 5.98 17.22 5.36
N ARG A 269 7.01 16.74 6.06
CA ARG A 269 8.07 17.60 6.60
C ARG A 269 9.05 18.10 5.54
N ASP A 270 9.93 19.00 5.96
CA ASP A 270 10.91 19.66 5.10
C ASP A 270 11.75 18.66 4.32
N SER A 271 11.83 18.83 3.01
CA SER A 271 12.60 18.00 2.07
C SER A 271 12.26 16.51 2.09
N ALA A 272 11.14 16.09 2.67
CA ALA A 272 10.76 14.67 2.86
C ALA A 272 10.97 13.81 1.60
N PHE A 273 10.63 14.33 0.42
CA PHE A 273 10.78 13.68 -0.88
C PHE A 273 11.66 14.47 -1.87
N SER A 274 12.50 15.39 -1.38
CA SER A 274 13.39 16.19 -2.24
C SER A 274 14.23 15.29 -3.16
N GLY A 275 14.28 15.56 -4.46
CA GLY A 275 15.01 14.78 -5.47
C GLY A 275 14.41 13.42 -5.83
N CYS A 276 13.21 13.06 -5.34
CA CYS A 276 12.55 11.80 -5.69
C CYS A 276 11.90 11.85 -7.08
N THR A 277 12.72 11.76 -8.14
CA THR A 277 12.27 11.91 -9.54
C THR A 277 11.32 10.80 -10.03
N GLY A 278 11.27 9.66 -9.35
CA GLY A 278 10.38 8.54 -9.66
C GLY A 278 8.94 8.68 -9.12
N ILE A 279 8.67 9.63 -8.23
CA ILE A 279 7.32 9.84 -7.66
C ILE A 279 6.34 10.32 -8.73
N ARG A 280 5.09 9.83 -8.65
CA ARG A 280 3.96 10.12 -9.56
C ARG A 280 2.67 10.40 -8.78
N LEU A 281 2.77 11.09 -7.64
CA LEU A 281 1.59 11.54 -6.89
C LEU A 281 0.75 12.50 -7.74
N THR A 282 -0.56 12.32 -7.72
CA THR A 282 -1.54 13.21 -8.37
C THR A 282 -2.43 13.94 -7.36
N ALA A 283 -2.45 13.46 -6.11
CA ALA A 283 -3.18 14.04 -4.98
C ALA A 283 -2.44 13.75 -3.67
N LEU A 284 -2.64 14.60 -2.67
CA LEU A 284 -2.27 14.32 -1.29
C LEU A 284 -3.48 13.76 -0.52
N PRO A 285 -3.25 12.98 0.56
CA PRO A 285 -4.31 12.51 1.43
C PRO A 285 -5.16 13.64 2.02
N ASP A 286 -6.45 13.37 2.26
CA ASP A 286 -7.41 14.35 2.82
C ASP A 286 -7.00 14.89 4.20
N GLY A 287 -6.17 14.13 4.93
CA GLY A 287 -5.64 14.48 6.25
C GLY A 287 -4.50 15.51 6.24
N VAL A 288 -3.86 15.76 5.10
CA VAL A 288 -2.64 16.61 5.06
C VAL A 288 -2.98 18.08 5.36
N GLU A 289 -2.40 18.61 6.44
CA GLU A 289 -2.61 19.99 6.90
C GLU A 289 -1.45 20.93 6.52
N SER A 290 -0.23 20.39 6.33
CA SER A 290 0.96 21.18 6.02
C SER A 290 1.98 20.44 5.15
N ILE A 291 2.63 21.21 4.27
CA ILE A 291 3.76 20.77 3.43
C ILE A 291 4.97 21.64 3.78
N GLY A 292 6.07 21.03 4.18
CA GLY A 292 7.30 21.70 4.58
C GLY A 292 8.12 22.25 3.42
N ASP A 293 9.22 22.93 3.77
CA ASP A 293 10.12 23.56 2.81
C ASP A 293 10.79 22.50 1.94
N ALA A 294 10.83 22.72 0.63
CA ALA A 294 11.42 21.80 -0.36
C ALA A 294 10.87 20.35 -0.33
N ALA A 295 9.71 20.10 0.27
CA ALA A 295 9.16 18.75 0.49
C ALA A 295 9.15 17.85 -0.76
N PHE A 296 8.82 18.41 -1.92
CA PHE A 296 8.83 17.75 -3.24
C PHE A 296 9.79 18.43 -4.22
N TYR A 297 10.82 19.12 -3.74
CA TYR A 297 11.79 19.80 -4.59
C TYR A 297 12.39 18.81 -5.59
N GLY A 298 12.42 19.14 -6.88
CA GLY A 298 13.01 18.29 -7.93
C GLY A 298 12.25 16.99 -8.20
N CYS A 299 11.01 16.81 -7.74
CA CYS A 299 10.17 15.67 -8.08
C CYS A 299 9.63 15.78 -9.51
N THR A 300 10.51 15.57 -10.50
CA THR A 300 10.20 15.77 -11.94
C THR A 300 9.11 14.87 -12.50
N GLY A 301 8.72 13.82 -11.77
CA GLY A 301 7.66 12.91 -12.13
C GLY A 301 6.24 13.39 -11.83
N ILE A 302 6.08 14.38 -10.95
CA ILE A 302 4.76 14.92 -10.61
C ILE A 302 4.29 15.79 -11.79
N THR A 303 3.16 15.40 -12.39
CA THR A 303 2.55 16.11 -13.53
C THR A 303 1.34 16.94 -13.12
N GLU A 304 0.62 16.47 -12.11
CA GLU A 304 -0.50 17.19 -11.51
C GLU A 304 -0.46 17.05 -9.99
N MET A 305 -1.10 17.98 -9.29
CA MET A 305 -1.24 17.89 -7.83
C MET A 305 -2.58 18.43 -7.37
N THR A 306 -3.32 17.61 -6.63
CA THR A 306 -4.54 17.98 -5.92
C THR A 306 -4.23 18.16 -4.44
N PHE A 307 -4.41 19.38 -3.96
CA PHE A 307 -4.24 19.78 -2.57
C PHE A 307 -5.57 19.66 -1.81
N PRO A 308 -5.58 19.01 -0.63
CA PRO A 308 -6.79 18.68 0.10
C PRO A 308 -7.45 19.90 0.75
N GLU A 309 -8.70 19.75 1.18
CA GLU A 309 -9.46 20.85 1.81
C GLU A 309 -8.81 21.38 3.10
N LYS A 310 -8.15 20.50 3.87
CA LYS A 310 -7.53 20.83 5.17
C LYS A 310 -6.18 21.53 5.07
N LEU A 311 -5.60 21.64 3.88
CA LEU A 311 -4.26 22.21 3.72
C LEU A 311 -4.22 23.68 4.17
N THR A 312 -3.36 23.99 5.14
CA THR A 312 -3.22 25.32 5.74
C THR A 312 -1.91 26.02 5.37
N SER A 313 -0.87 25.28 4.97
CA SER A 313 0.42 25.84 4.61
C SER A 313 1.21 25.02 3.59
N ILE A 314 1.99 25.73 2.77
CA ILE A 314 2.97 25.18 1.82
C ILE A 314 4.27 25.95 1.99
N GLY A 315 5.35 25.25 2.32
CA GLY A 315 6.67 25.82 2.58
C GLY A 315 7.37 26.35 1.33
N ASP A 316 8.50 27.01 1.56
CA ASP A 316 9.36 27.59 0.53
C ASP A 316 9.82 26.49 -0.44
N ILE A 317 9.83 26.80 -1.74
CA ILE A 317 10.32 25.93 -2.83
C ILE A 317 9.77 24.49 -2.81
N ALA A 318 8.62 24.23 -2.16
CA ALA A 318 8.12 22.88 -1.91
C ALA A 318 7.93 22.04 -3.18
N PHE A 319 7.58 22.64 -4.32
CA PHE A 319 7.43 21.98 -5.63
C PHE A 319 8.41 22.53 -6.68
N SER A 320 9.45 23.24 -6.25
CA SER A 320 10.43 23.84 -7.16
C SER A 320 11.20 22.73 -7.87
N GLY A 321 11.38 22.83 -9.18
CA GLY A 321 12.00 21.78 -10.01
C GLY A 321 11.07 20.61 -10.37
N CYS A 322 9.77 20.67 -10.03
CA CYS A 322 8.76 19.74 -10.57
C CYS A 322 8.47 20.10 -12.05
N THR A 323 9.42 19.86 -12.93
CA THR A 323 9.44 20.38 -14.31
C THR A 323 8.29 19.89 -15.19
N SER A 324 7.64 18.78 -14.83
CA SER A 324 6.51 18.22 -15.56
C SER A 324 5.16 18.67 -15.02
N LEU A 325 5.13 19.42 -13.92
CA LEU A 325 3.91 19.87 -13.27
C LEU A 325 3.23 20.93 -14.14
N ASP A 326 2.02 20.62 -14.63
CA ASP A 326 1.22 21.50 -15.49
C ASP A 326 -0.24 21.67 -15.01
N LYS A 327 -0.62 21.00 -13.92
CA LYS A 327 -1.97 21.09 -13.34
C LYS A 327 -1.94 21.12 -11.83
N LEU A 328 -2.65 22.08 -11.26
CA LEU A 328 -2.81 22.24 -9.81
C LEU A 328 -4.28 22.37 -9.47
N THR A 329 -4.72 21.68 -8.41
CA THR A 329 -6.09 21.77 -7.90
C THR A 329 -6.06 22.09 -6.42
N PHE A 330 -6.70 23.17 -6.01
CA PHE A 330 -6.85 23.57 -4.61
C PHE A 330 -8.30 23.39 -4.18
N GLN A 331 -8.55 22.47 -3.24
CA GLN A 331 -9.90 22.17 -2.76
C GLN A 331 -10.31 23.02 -1.54
N SER A 332 -9.35 23.60 -0.82
CA SER A 332 -9.63 24.39 0.38
C SER A 332 -10.52 25.61 0.10
N ALA A 333 -11.40 25.92 1.06
CA ALA A 333 -12.21 27.12 1.06
C ALA A 333 -11.40 28.38 1.46
N THR A 334 -10.23 28.20 2.05
CA THR A 334 -9.34 29.26 2.53
C THR A 334 -7.96 29.12 1.89
N ALA A 335 -7.24 30.25 1.73
CA ALA A 335 -5.91 30.19 1.15
C ALA A 335 -4.95 29.56 2.14
N PRO A 336 -4.18 28.53 1.75
CA PRO A 336 -3.04 28.16 2.56
C PRO A 336 -2.05 29.32 2.59
N THR A 337 -1.31 29.42 3.70
CA THR A 337 -0.11 30.26 3.75
C THR A 337 0.91 29.66 2.80
N ILE A 338 1.43 30.48 1.89
CA ILE A 338 2.33 30.04 0.84
C ILE A 338 3.72 30.66 1.02
N GLY A 339 4.74 29.80 0.98
CA GLY A 339 6.15 30.18 0.94
C GLY A 339 6.57 30.80 -0.39
N ILE A 340 7.86 31.09 -0.49
CA ILE A 340 8.51 31.73 -1.64
C ILE A 340 8.83 30.68 -2.70
N SER A 341 8.59 31.03 -3.97
CA SER A 341 9.00 30.23 -5.14
C SER A 341 8.57 28.76 -5.11
N ILE A 342 7.39 28.47 -4.55
CA ILE A 342 6.83 27.11 -4.41
C ILE A 342 6.95 26.32 -5.71
N PHE A 343 6.61 26.95 -6.84
CA PHE A 343 6.63 26.33 -8.17
C PHE A 343 7.75 26.87 -9.05
N GLY A 344 8.91 27.21 -8.47
CA GLY A 344 10.08 27.63 -9.25
C GLY A 344 10.49 26.55 -10.27
N GLY A 345 10.64 26.90 -11.55
CA GLY A 345 11.09 25.96 -12.58
C GLY A 345 10.08 24.85 -12.98
N VAL A 346 8.80 25.02 -12.69
CA VAL A 346 7.72 24.18 -13.27
C VAL A 346 7.42 24.59 -14.72
N ALA A 347 6.47 23.90 -15.39
CA ALA A 347 6.07 24.22 -16.76
C ALA A 347 5.61 25.69 -16.91
N THR A 348 5.87 26.30 -18.07
CA THR A 348 5.49 27.71 -18.33
C THR A 348 3.99 27.90 -18.61
N THR A 349 3.30 26.82 -18.96
CA THR A 349 1.87 26.76 -19.23
C THR A 349 1.25 25.65 -18.41
N GLY A 350 0.01 25.85 -17.96
CA GLY A 350 -0.70 24.88 -17.15
C GLY A 350 -2.04 25.41 -16.70
N ASN A 351 -2.74 24.67 -15.85
CA ASN A 351 -4.04 25.01 -15.31
C ASN A 351 -4.03 25.00 -13.79
N ILE A 352 -4.59 26.06 -13.20
CA ILE A 352 -4.81 26.16 -11.76
C ILE A 352 -6.32 26.15 -11.52
N TYR A 353 -6.79 25.09 -10.87
CA TYR A 353 -8.16 24.90 -10.46
C TYR A 353 -8.31 25.33 -9.00
N TYR A 354 -9.28 26.19 -8.72
CA TYR A 354 -9.59 26.64 -7.36
C TYR A 354 -11.05 27.06 -7.24
N ARG A 355 -11.59 26.99 -6.02
CA ARG A 355 -13.02 27.19 -5.77
C ARG A 355 -13.48 28.60 -6.18
N ALA A 356 -14.69 28.73 -6.72
CA ALA A 356 -15.30 30.03 -6.99
C ALA A 356 -15.58 30.82 -5.69
N GLY A 357 -15.40 32.14 -5.73
CA GLY A 357 -15.52 33.02 -4.54
C GLY A 357 -14.27 33.05 -3.66
N TYR A 358 -13.29 32.21 -3.96
CA TYR A 358 -11.95 32.26 -3.37
C TYR A 358 -11.04 33.12 -4.25
N ALA A 359 -10.42 34.13 -3.65
CA ALA A 359 -9.39 34.95 -4.29
C ALA A 359 -8.03 34.55 -3.70
N PRO A 360 -7.28 33.65 -4.35
CA PRO A 360 -5.99 33.24 -3.85
C PRO A 360 -5.05 34.44 -3.72
N ASN A 361 -4.50 34.67 -2.52
CA ASN A 361 -3.52 35.72 -2.26
C ASN A 361 -2.20 35.50 -3.01
N TRP A 362 -2.00 34.33 -3.60
CA TRP A 362 -0.92 33.96 -4.49
C TRP A 362 -1.19 34.29 -5.97
N LEU A 363 -2.37 34.80 -6.33
CA LEU A 363 -2.58 35.39 -7.66
C LEU A 363 -1.70 36.65 -7.78
N GLY A 364 -0.54 36.51 -8.41
CA GLY A 364 0.40 37.61 -8.64
C GLY A 364 1.60 37.69 -7.68
N VAL A 365 1.77 36.76 -6.74
CA VAL A 365 3.08 36.60 -6.08
C VAL A 365 4.07 35.98 -7.07
N SER A 366 5.35 36.36 -6.95
CA SER A 366 6.46 35.98 -7.83
C SER A 366 6.83 34.49 -7.83
N GLY A 367 5.92 33.60 -7.42
CA GLY A 367 6.13 32.16 -7.26
C GLY A 367 5.19 31.27 -8.08
N LEU A 368 4.13 31.82 -8.71
CA LEU A 368 3.35 31.08 -9.71
C LEU A 368 3.90 31.32 -11.12
N PRO A 369 3.93 30.30 -11.98
CA PRO A 369 4.23 30.49 -13.40
C PRO A 369 3.18 31.42 -14.05
N GLY A 370 3.59 32.65 -14.35
CA GLY A 370 2.72 33.75 -14.81
C GLY A 370 2.01 33.55 -16.16
N GLY A 371 2.04 32.35 -16.73
CA GLY A 371 1.35 31.94 -17.96
C GLY A 371 0.26 30.87 -17.76
N TRP A 372 -0.06 30.50 -16.51
CA TRP A 372 -1.05 29.46 -16.26
C TRP A 372 -2.49 29.99 -16.33
N THR A 373 -3.38 29.14 -16.84
CA THR A 373 -4.80 29.44 -16.94
C THR A 373 -5.48 29.17 -15.59
N HIS A 374 -6.25 30.14 -15.13
CA HIS A 374 -7.01 30.05 -13.90
C HIS A 374 -8.43 29.56 -14.19
N VAL A 375 -8.82 28.47 -13.55
CA VAL A 375 -10.11 27.82 -13.77
C VAL A 375 -10.88 27.76 -12.45
N LEU A 376 -12.04 28.38 -12.40
CA LEU A 376 -12.92 28.30 -11.25
C LEU A 376 -13.55 26.91 -11.18
N THR A 377 -13.60 26.35 -9.98
CA THR A 377 -14.31 25.11 -9.69
C THR A 377 -15.47 25.33 -8.73
N TYR A 378 -16.45 24.46 -8.84
CA TYR A 378 -17.71 24.51 -8.12
C TYR A 378 -17.97 23.14 -7.48
N ARG A 379 -18.51 23.16 -6.27
CA ARG A 379 -18.80 21.96 -5.49
C ARG A 379 -20.04 21.25 -6.05
N LEU A 380 -19.95 19.93 -6.23
CA LEU A 380 -21.09 19.07 -6.48
C LEU A 380 -21.46 18.35 -5.18
N THR A 381 -22.69 18.53 -4.71
CA THR A 381 -23.25 17.72 -3.62
C THR A 381 -24.26 16.73 -4.20
N VAL A 382 -24.08 15.43 -3.95
CA VAL A 382 -24.99 14.38 -4.42
C VAL A 382 -25.77 13.84 -3.23
N GLU A 383 -27.08 14.03 -3.24
CA GLU A 383 -27.99 13.54 -2.20
C GLU A 383 -28.71 12.26 -2.64
N ASN A 384 -28.74 11.26 -1.76
CA ASN A 384 -29.23 9.91 -2.02
C ASN A 384 -28.55 9.25 -3.24
N GLY A 385 -27.27 9.51 -3.40
CA GLY A 385 -26.44 8.93 -4.43
C GLY A 385 -24.98 9.30 -4.21
N THR A 386 -24.15 8.89 -5.15
CA THR A 386 -22.70 9.06 -5.09
C THR A 386 -22.16 9.68 -6.38
N ASP A 387 -21.15 10.54 -6.24
CA ASP A 387 -20.29 10.93 -7.35
C ASP A 387 -19.21 9.85 -7.54
N THR A 388 -19.41 9.00 -8.53
CA THR A 388 -18.48 7.90 -8.85
C THR A 388 -17.20 8.38 -9.52
N THR A 389 -17.17 9.63 -10.00
CA THR A 389 -15.96 10.27 -10.53
C THR A 389 -15.03 10.77 -9.41
N LYS A 390 -15.55 10.91 -8.18
CA LYS A 390 -14.79 11.23 -6.95
C LYS A 390 -13.95 12.51 -7.00
N ALA A 391 -14.34 13.50 -7.81
CA ALA A 391 -13.60 14.77 -7.89
C ALA A 391 -14.08 15.82 -6.88
N SER A 392 -15.35 15.74 -6.41
CA SER A 392 -16.04 16.69 -5.51
C SER A 392 -16.18 18.13 -6.03
N PHE A 393 -15.25 18.62 -6.84
CA PHE A 393 -15.19 19.93 -7.43
C PHE A 393 -14.94 19.83 -8.93
N TYR A 394 -15.67 20.64 -9.70
CA TYR A 394 -15.62 20.62 -11.15
C TYR A 394 -15.62 22.03 -11.72
N PRO A 395 -14.94 22.27 -12.85
CA PRO A 395 -15.12 23.51 -13.59
C PRO A 395 -16.53 23.62 -14.16
N GLU A 396 -16.94 24.83 -14.56
CA GLU A 396 -18.15 25.01 -15.37
C GLU A 396 -18.09 24.11 -16.63
N GLY A 397 -19.17 23.40 -16.93
CA GLY A 397 -19.23 22.44 -18.01
C GLY A 397 -18.51 21.11 -17.73
N GLY A 398 -17.81 20.98 -16.60
CA GLY A 398 -17.23 19.73 -16.12
C GLY A 398 -18.30 18.66 -15.91
N GLN A 399 -17.92 17.39 -16.09
CA GLN A 399 -18.84 16.27 -16.06
C GLN A 399 -18.55 15.34 -14.89
N ALA A 400 -19.58 15.03 -14.11
CA ALA A 400 -19.54 14.07 -13.01
C ALA A 400 -20.45 12.88 -13.35
N VAL A 401 -19.97 11.66 -13.13
CA VAL A 401 -20.82 10.46 -13.22
C VAL A 401 -21.44 10.20 -11.85
N ILE A 402 -22.76 10.36 -11.76
CA ILE A 402 -23.52 10.17 -10.53
C ILE A 402 -24.36 8.90 -10.60
N GLU A 403 -24.44 8.20 -9.47
CA GLU A 403 -25.23 6.99 -9.32
C GLU A 403 -26.14 7.09 -8.09
N ALA A 404 -27.42 6.77 -8.27
CA ALA A 404 -28.42 6.84 -7.23
C ALA A 404 -28.21 5.67 -6.26
N ASP A 405 -28.42 5.93 -4.97
CA ASP A 405 -28.40 4.87 -3.96
C ASP A 405 -29.51 3.84 -4.23
N ALA A 406 -29.40 2.69 -3.56
CA ALA A 406 -30.46 1.69 -3.60
C ALA A 406 -31.80 2.30 -3.14
N ALA A 407 -32.84 2.12 -3.97
CA ALA A 407 -34.16 2.65 -3.66
C ALA A 407 -34.69 2.10 -2.31
N PRO A 408 -35.21 2.95 -1.42
CA PRO A 408 -35.84 2.50 -0.19
C PRO A 408 -37.01 1.54 -0.46
N GLY A 409 -37.28 0.61 0.45
CA GLY A 409 -38.29 -0.45 0.28
C GLY A 409 -39.66 0.07 -0.18
N GLY A 410 -40.23 -0.57 -1.21
CA GLY A 410 -41.51 -0.17 -1.81
C GLY A 410 -41.45 1.06 -2.73
N LYS A 411 -40.24 1.51 -3.06
CA LYS A 411 -40.00 2.58 -4.03
C LYS A 411 -39.11 2.10 -5.17
N ALA A 412 -39.14 2.85 -6.27
CA ALA A 412 -38.20 2.73 -7.37
C ALA A 412 -37.56 4.10 -7.60
N PHE A 413 -36.35 4.12 -8.15
CA PHE A 413 -35.76 5.35 -8.67
C PHE A 413 -36.75 6.03 -9.62
N ASP A 414 -36.94 7.33 -9.42
CA ASP A 414 -37.84 8.13 -10.23
C ASP A 414 -37.04 8.98 -11.22
N LYS A 415 -36.26 9.93 -10.69
CA LYS A 415 -35.40 10.83 -11.47
C LYS A 415 -34.36 11.55 -10.60
N TRP A 416 -33.40 12.16 -11.26
CA TRP A 416 -32.54 13.19 -10.70
C TRP A 416 -33.18 14.58 -10.77
N GLU A 417 -32.98 15.37 -9.72
CA GLU A 417 -33.31 16.79 -9.66
C GLU A 417 -32.06 17.61 -9.32
N THR A 418 -31.98 18.86 -9.77
CA THR A 418 -30.89 19.80 -9.44
C THR A 418 -31.44 21.05 -8.76
N LEU A 419 -30.76 21.54 -7.73
CA LEU A 419 -31.13 22.71 -6.92
C LEU A 419 -30.23 23.94 -7.17
N GLY A 420 -29.33 23.89 -8.15
CA GLY A 420 -28.38 24.98 -8.44
C GLY A 420 -28.04 25.14 -9.93
N GLY A 421 -28.87 24.59 -10.82
CA GLY A 421 -28.63 24.60 -12.27
C GLY A 421 -27.84 23.38 -12.76
N GLY A 422 -27.23 23.49 -13.93
CA GLY A 422 -26.57 22.36 -14.61
C GLY A 422 -27.57 21.48 -15.36
N SER A 423 -27.10 20.36 -15.91
CA SER A 423 -27.95 19.47 -16.70
C SER A 423 -27.54 18.01 -16.58
N PHE A 424 -28.51 17.12 -16.71
CA PHE A 424 -28.28 15.68 -16.74
C PHE A 424 -28.30 15.18 -18.18
N LEU A 425 -27.39 14.28 -18.53
CA LEU A 425 -27.46 13.54 -19.79
C LEU A 425 -28.79 12.77 -19.90
N ASN A 426 -29.18 12.08 -18.82
CA ASN A 426 -30.49 11.46 -18.69
C ASN A 426 -30.94 11.43 -17.23
N ALA A 427 -31.76 12.41 -16.82
CA ALA A 427 -32.28 12.50 -15.46
C ALA A 427 -33.15 11.29 -15.04
N ALA A 428 -33.70 10.52 -15.98
CA ALA A 428 -34.52 9.33 -15.69
C ALA A 428 -33.70 8.04 -15.52
N SER A 429 -32.37 8.12 -15.66
CA SER A 429 -31.46 6.99 -15.42
C SER A 429 -30.86 7.06 -14.02
N ALA A 430 -30.88 5.93 -13.29
CA ALA A 430 -30.29 5.84 -11.95
C ALA A 430 -28.78 6.14 -11.95
N SER A 431 -28.09 5.80 -13.04
CA SER A 431 -26.72 6.25 -13.33
C SER A 431 -26.74 7.20 -14.53
N THR A 432 -26.20 8.41 -14.36
CA THR A 432 -26.15 9.44 -15.41
C THR A 432 -24.91 10.31 -15.27
N THR A 433 -24.53 10.98 -16.36
CA THR A 433 -23.59 12.10 -16.31
C THR A 433 -24.34 13.40 -15.98
N PHE A 434 -23.81 14.17 -15.06
CA PHE A 434 -24.24 15.53 -14.73
C PHE A 434 -23.19 16.54 -15.22
N THR A 435 -23.64 17.59 -15.90
CA THR A 435 -22.81 18.70 -16.38
C THR A 435 -22.98 19.91 -15.48
N MET A 436 -21.86 20.37 -14.95
CA MET A 436 -21.79 21.38 -13.88
C MET A 436 -22.11 22.79 -14.37
N PRO A 437 -22.92 23.57 -13.62
CA PRO A 437 -23.10 24.99 -13.86
C PRO A 437 -21.91 25.81 -13.33
N ALA A 438 -21.90 27.12 -13.62
CA ALA A 438 -21.01 28.10 -13.00
C ALA A 438 -21.39 28.44 -11.54
N ALA A 439 -21.82 27.45 -10.76
CA ALA A 439 -22.22 27.61 -9.36
C ALA A 439 -22.09 26.29 -8.59
N ASP A 440 -21.84 26.38 -7.29
CA ASP A 440 -22.01 25.23 -6.39
C ASP A 440 -23.46 24.72 -6.53
N THR A 441 -23.62 23.40 -6.64
CA THR A 441 -24.93 22.81 -6.91
C THR A 441 -25.12 21.51 -6.16
N THR A 442 -26.39 21.22 -5.87
CA THR A 442 -26.83 19.96 -5.27
C THR A 442 -27.71 19.23 -6.27
N VAL A 443 -27.39 17.96 -6.50
CA VAL A 443 -28.24 17.03 -7.23
C VAL A 443 -28.82 16.01 -6.27
N ARG A 444 -30.07 15.59 -6.50
CA ARG A 444 -30.80 14.69 -5.61
C ARG A 444 -31.46 13.57 -6.40
N ALA A 445 -31.20 12.32 -6.02
CA ALA A 445 -31.99 11.20 -6.51
C ALA A 445 -33.34 11.17 -5.77
N THR A 446 -34.42 11.10 -6.55
CA THR A 446 -35.79 10.99 -6.04
C THR A 446 -36.34 9.58 -6.28
N TYR A 447 -37.21 9.14 -5.38
CA TYR A 447 -37.79 7.79 -5.42
C TYR A 447 -39.31 7.87 -5.32
N ARG A 448 -39.99 7.22 -6.26
CA ARG A 448 -41.46 7.13 -6.30
C ARG A 448 -41.93 5.81 -5.70
N THR A 449 -43.08 5.83 -5.07
CA THR A 449 -43.72 4.59 -4.61
C THR A 449 -44.05 3.71 -5.82
N THR A 450 -43.67 2.44 -5.74
CA THR A 450 -44.20 1.46 -6.68
C THR A 450 -45.64 1.20 -6.27
N THR A 451 -46.60 1.70 -7.05
CA THR A 451 -48.00 1.31 -6.86
C THR A 451 -48.06 -0.20 -7.10
N PRO A 452 -48.59 -1.02 -6.17
CA PRO A 452 -48.91 -2.39 -6.51
C PRO A 452 -49.87 -2.38 -7.72
N ALA A 453 -49.67 -3.25 -8.70
CA ALA A 453 -50.55 -3.41 -9.86
C ALA A 453 -52.04 -3.51 -9.45
N PRO A 454 -53.00 -3.06 -10.26
CA PRO A 454 -54.41 -3.05 -9.87
C PRO A 454 -55.02 -4.46 -9.80
N GLY A 455 -55.68 -4.76 -8.67
CA GLY A 455 -56.90 -5.58 -8.60
C GLY A 455 -56.98 -6.59 -7.44
N PRO A 456 -57.99 -6.55 -6.55
CA PRO A 456 -58.46 -7.76 -5.88
C PRO A 456 -59.27 -8.60 -6.89
N ALA A 457 -59.02 -9.90 -6.95
CA ALA A 457 -59.83 -10.82 -7.73
C ALA A 457 -61.28 -10.84 -7.18
N ASN A 458 -62.27 -10.59 -8.05
CA ASN A 458 -63.68 -10.81 -7.71
C ASN A 458 -63.89 -12.30 -7.37
N ALA A 459 -64.77 -12.57 -6.40
CA ALA A 459 -65.15 -13.94 -6.08
C ALA A 459 -65.82 -14.60 -7.31
N SER A 460 -65.50 -15.87 -7.57
CA SER A 460 -66.12 -16.67 -8.64
C SER A 460 -66.56 -18.04 -8.11
N ILE A 461 -67.60 -18.61 -8.71
CA ILE A 461 -68.17 -19.92 -8.36
C ILE A 461 -68.25 -20.76 -9.64
N ASN A 462 -67.82 -22.02 -9.58
CA ASN A 462 -67.85 -22.93 -10.72
C ASN A 462 -68.19 -24.38 -10.29
N PRO A 463 -69.23 -25.00 -10.87
CA PRO A 463 -70.21 -24.39 -11.77
C PRO A 463 -71.17 -23.47 -11.01
N ASP A 464 -71.61 -22.39 -11.66
CA ASP A 464 -72.63 -21.47 -11.14
C ASP A 464 -74.07 -21.95 -11.44
N LYS A 465 -74.21 -23.02 -12.24
CA LYS A 465 -75.43 -23.79 -12.47
C LYS A 465 -75.12 -25.29 -12.55
N ALA A 466 -75.87 -26.11 -11.82
CA ALA A 466 -75.80 -27.57 -11.90
C ALA A 466 -77.21 -28.17 -11.96
N THR A 467 -77.36 -29.24 -12.74
CA THR A 467 -78.62 -30.00 -12.86
C THR A 467 -78.42 -31.42 -12.32
N PHE A 468 -79.42 -31.96 -11.61
CA PHE A 468 -79.39 -33.33 -11.12
C PHE A 468 -80.73 -34.05 -11.36
N ASP A 469 -80.66 -35.35 -11.65
CA ASP A 469 -81.85 -36.18 -11.86
C ASP A 469 -82.40 -36.71 -10.54
N ARG A 470 -83.68 -36.42 -10.26
CA ARG A 470 -84.38 -36.95 -9.09
C ARG A 470 -85.03 -38.30 -9.42
N TYR A 471 -84.45 -39.39 -8.92
CA TYR A 471 -85.05 -40.73 -9.02
C TYR A 471 -86.01 -41.02 -7.84
N PRO A 472 -87.13 -41.73 -8.05
CA PRO A 472 -88.18 -41.95 -7.04
C PRO A 472 -87.74 -42.68 -5.76
N SER A 473 -86.65 -43.45 -5.80
CA SER A 473 -86.21 -44.33 -4.71
C SER A 473 -84.95 -43.87 -3.98
N GLY A 474 -84.44 -42.67 -4.25
CA GLY A 474 -83.27 -42.07 -3.58
C GLY A 474 -81.91 -42.75 -3.83
N LYS A 475 -81.88 -43.96 -4.40
CA LYS A 475 -80.66 -44.76 -4.55
C LYS A 475 -79.65 -44.21 -5.57
N ASN A 476 -80.08 -43.35 -6.49
CA ASN A 476 -79.26 -42.86 -7.60
C ASN A 476 -78.97 -41.35 -7.55
N HIS A 477 -79.25 -40.68 -6.43
CA HIS A 477 -78.84 -39.28 -6.26
C HIS A 477 -77.32 -39.19 -6.06
N ARG A 478 -76.67 -38.32 -6.83
CA ARG A 478 -75.24 -38.03 -6.73
C ARG A 478 -75.04 -36.70 -6.01
N ASP A 479 -73.96 -36.60 -5.24
CA ASP A 479 -73.55 -35.34 -4.64
C ASP A 479 -73.14 -34.35 -5.75
N ILE A 480 -73.40 -33.06 -5.53
CA ILE A 480 -73.05 -32.01 -6.48
C ILE A 480 -71.86 -31.22 -5.93
N PRO A 481 -70.67 -31.35 -6.54
CA PRO A 481 -69.53 -30.54 -6.16
C PRO A 481 -69.56 -29.16 -6.82
N VAL A 482 -69.38 -28.12 -6.01
CA VAL A 482 -69.20 -26.73 -6.45
C VAL A 482 -67.88 -26.21 -5.91
N THR A 483 -67.12 -25.54 -6.75
CA THR A 483 -65.85 -24.90 -6.36
C THR A 483 -66.07 -23.40 -6.21
N LEU A 484 -65.68 -22.85 -5.06
CA LEU A 484 -65.79 -21.44 -4.75
C LEU A 484 -64.39 -20.83 -4.62
N SER A 485 -64.13 -19.78 -5.38
CA SER A 485 -62.88 -19.03 -5.38
C SER A 485 -63.18 -17.62 -4.87
N PRO A 486 -63.06 -17.35 -3.55
CA PRO A 486 -63.60 -16.14 -2.94
C PRO A 486 -62.76 -14.87 -3.18
N GLY A 487 -61.58 -14.99 -3.79
CA GLY A 487 -60.65 -13.86 -3.93
C GLY A 487 -60.26 -13.33 -2.55
N SER A 488 -60.42 -12.02 -2.33
CA SER A 488 -60.15 -11.36 -1.04
C SER A 488 -61.33 -11.34 -0.05
N HIS A 489 -62.42 -12.07 -0.32
CA HIS A 489 -63.65 -12.06 0.50
C HIS A 489 -63.71 -13.26 1.46
N THR A 490 -64.45 -13.11 2.56
CA THR A 490 -64.78 -14.21 3.49
C THR A 490 -66.21 -14.71 3.28
N LEU A 491 -66.40 -16.03 3.19
CA LEU A 491 -67.72 -16.64 3.05
C LEU A 491 -68.44 -16.61 4.41
N ASN A 492 -69.55 -15.88 4.51
CA ASN A 492 -70.32 -15.74 5.75
C ASN A 492 -71.33 -16.90 5.95
N GLY A 493 -71.83 -17.49 4.86
CA GLY A 493 -72.71 -18.65 4.92
C GLY A 493 -73.21 -19.09 3.55
N ILE A 494 -73.84 -20.25 3.48
CA ILE A 494 -74.51 -20.78 2.29
C ILE A 494 -75.99 -20.97 2.62
N GLY A 495 -76.88 -20.54 1.72
CA GLY A 495 -78.32 -20.66 1.91
C GLY A 495 -79.06 -21.10 0.65
N CYS A 496 -80.30 -21.57 0.82
CA CYS A 496 -81.26 -21.85 -0.24
C CYS A 496 -82.55 -21.07 0.04
N GLY A 497 -82.79 -19.99 -0.72
CA GLY A 497 -83.81 -19.00 -0.37
C GLY A 497 -83.49 -18.35 0.98
N ASN A 498 -84.45 -18.38 1.91
CA ASN A 498 -84.29 -17.81 3.26
C ASN A 498 -83.76 -18.81 4.30
N VAL A 499 -83.37 -20.02 3.88
CA VAL A 499 -82.88 -21.08 4.77
C VAL A 499 -81.35 -21.13 4.71
N THR A 500 -80.69 -20.99 5.86
CA THR A 500 -79.24 -21.18 5.99
C THR A 500 -78.91 -22.66 6.09
N LEU A 501 -77.94 -23.11 5.30
CA LEU A 501 -77.49 -24.51 5.24
C LEU A 501 -76.34 -24.77 6.23
N GLN A 502 -76.32 -25.98 6.80
CA GLN A 502 -75.36 -26.39 7.82
C GLN A 502 -74.26 -27.29 7.24
N ALA A 503 -72.99 -26.91 7.46
CA ALA A 503 -71.84 -27.72 7.10
C ALA A 503 -71.81 -29.04 7.89
N GLY A 504 -71.44 -30.14 7.24
CA GLY A 504 -71.44 -31.51 7.79
C GLY A 504 -72.80 -32.21 7.76
N ARG A 505 -73.90 -31.47 7.54
CA ARG A 505 -75.25 -32.01 7.36
C ARG A 505 -75.74 -31.85 5.92
N ASP A 506 -75.81 -30.61 5.45
CA ASP A 506 -76.39 -30.28 4.14
C ASP A 506 -75.35 -30.26 3.03
N TYR A 507 -74.11 -29.90 3.37
CA TYR A 507 -72.95 -29.95 2.49
C TYR A 507 -71.67 -30.23 3.28
N THR A 508 -70.63 -30.71 2.60
CA THR A 508 -69.28 -30.88 3.16
C THR A 508 -68.30 -29.92 2.50
N VAL A 509 -67.24 -29.56 3.22
CA VAL A 509 -66.22 -28.61 2.75
C VAL A 509 -64.86 -29.30 2.75
N SER A 510 -64.14 -29.16 1.64
CA SER A 510 -62.75 -29.62 1.49
C SER A 510 -61.97 -28.58 0.69
N GLY A 511 -61.23 -27.71 1.38
CA GLY A 511 -60.54 -26.57 0.77
C GLY A 511 -61.53 -25.59 0.14
N SER A 512 -61.32 -25.26 -1.14
CA SER A 512 -62.22 -24.39 -1.94
C SER A 512 -63.44 -25.13 -2.51
N ARG A 513 -63.63 -26.41 -2.21
CA ARG A 513 -64.70 -27.24 -2.77
C ARG A 513 -65.78 -27.52 -1.74
N TYR A 514 -67.01 -27.18 -2.11
CA TYR A 514 -68.23 -27.36 -1.33
C TYR A 514 -69.10 -28.41 -2.03
N THR A 515 -69.42 -29.50 -1.33
CA THR A 515 -70.15 -30.63 -1.93
C THR A 515 -71.50 -30.78 -1.24
N PHE A 516 -72.58 -30.47 -1.95
CA PHE A 516 -73.94 -30.59 -1.42
C PHE A 516 -74.33 -32.07 -1.36
N SER A 517 -74.81 -32.50 -0.20
CA SER A 517 -75.09 -33.91 0.05
C SER A 517 -76.35 -34.34 -0.69
N LYS A 518 -76.32 -35.55 -1.25
CA LYS A 518 -77.49 -36.16 -1.89
C LYS A 518 -78.70 -36.25 -0.96
N THR A 519 -78.47 -36.40 0.35
CA THR A 519 -79.52 -36.43 1.37
C THR A 519 -80.25 -35.10 1.44
N TYR A 520 -79.52 -33.97 1.41
CA TYR A 520 -80.10 -32.63 1.35
C TYR A 520 -80.83 -32.40 0.03
N LEU A 521 -80.19 -32.68 -1.11
CA LEU A 521 -80.77 -32.48 -2.44
C LEU A 521 -82.09 -33.27 -2.65
N ALA A 522 -82.22 -34.43 -2.01
CA ALA A 522 -83.46 -35.23 -2.04
C ALA A 522 -84.66 -34.54 -1.37
N THR A 523 -84.43 -33.58 -0.48
CA THR A 523 -85.48 -32.82 0.23
C THR A 523 -86.06 -31.67 -0.58
N LEU A 524 -85.37 -31.23 -1.64
CA LEU A 524 -85.77 -30.06 -2.43
C LEU A 524 -86.96 -30.37 -3.38
N GLY A 525 -87.70 -29.33 -3.76
CA GLY A 525 -88.79 -29.42 -4.73
C GLY A 525 -88.27 -29.69 -6.15
N LYS A 526 -89.11 -30.22 -7.04
CA LYS A 526 -88.74 -30.36 -8.46
C LYS A 526 -88.62 -28.97 -9.09
N GLY A 527 -87.45 -28.62 -9.64
CA GLY A 527 -87.19 -27.32 -10.28
C GLY A 527 -86.61 -26.23 -9.36
N THR A 528 -86.20 -26.60 -8.14
CA THR A 528 -85.27 -25.82 -7.30
C THR A 528 -83.84 -26.07 -7.76
#